data_AF-A0AAP8GEK8-F1
#
_entry.id   AF-A0AAP8GEK8-F1
#
_cell.length_a   1.000
_cell.length_b   1.000
_cell.length_c   1.000
_cell.angle_alpha   90.00
_cell.angle_beta   90.00
_cell.angle_gamma   90.00
#
_symmetry.space_group_name_H-M   'P 1'
#
loop_
_entity.id
_entity.type
_entity.pdbx_description
1 polymer ?
#
loop_
_entity_poly.entity_id
_entity_poly.type
_entity_poly.pdbx_seq_one_letter_code
_entity_poly.pdbx_strand_id
1 'polypeptide(L)'
;LCFYHLPNLNRYNEKRSFQLTNALIAGGVGLSVIIIGLIAYGNRHFESISKFYQEHVYDLAHGKNMVNVILVDFRGMDTLFESSVLGIAGLAVYTMIKLRKKRQTQG
;
A
#
# COMPACT_ATOMS: atom_id res chain seq x y z
N LEU A 1 13.04 -10.44 -12.52
CA LEU A 1 12.81 -10.30 -13.98
C LEU A 1 12.69 -8.84 -14.47
N CYS A 2 12.06 -7.90 -13.76
CA CYS A 2 11.94 -6.50 -14.24
C CYS A 2 13.28 -5.83 -14.56
N PHE A 3 14.30 -6.02 -13.72
CA PHE A 3 15.62 -5.40 -13.93
C PHE A 3 16.41 -5.96 -15.11
N TYR A 4 16.11 -7.19 -15.56
CA TYR A 4 16.84 -7.85 -16.67
C TYR A 4 16.55 -7.21 -18.04
N HIS A 5 15.37 -6.59 -18.19
CA HIS A 5 14.95 -5.95 -19.44
C HIS A 5 15.22 -4.44 -19.48
N LEU A 6 15.90 -3.90 -18.46
CA LEU A 6 16.26 -2.48 -18.46
C LEU A 6 17.40 -2.25 -19.47
N PRO A 7 17.31 -1.21 -20.33
CA PRO A 7 18.45 -0.79 -21.11
C PRO A 7 19.59 -0.36 -20.17
N ASN A 8 20.82 -0.34 -20.67
CA ASN A 8 21.98 0.08 -19.88
C ASN A 8 21.88 1.59 -19.63
N LEU A 9 21.18 1.96 -18.54
CA LEU A 9 20.98 3.34 -18.14
C LEU A 9 22.28 3.86 -17.55
N ASN A 10 23.02 4.65 -18.33
CA ASN A 10 24.18 5.36 -17.81
C ASN A 10 23.67 6.33 -16.75
N ARG A 11 24.13 6.21 -15.49
CA ARG A 11 23.70 7.08 -14.40
C ARG A 11 24.04 8.51 -14.80
N TYR A 12 23.03 9.30 -15.13
CA TYR A 12 23.21 10.72 -15.35
C TYR A 12 23.87 11.29 -14.09
N ASN A 13 24.96 12.02 -14.29
CA ASN A 13 25.79 12.51 -13.19
C ASN A 13 25.05 13.68 -12.54
N GLU A 14 24.04 13.35 -11.72
CA GLU A 14 23.20 14.31 -11.03
C GLU A 14 24.09 15.22 -10.18
N LYS A 15 23.96 16.54 -10.37
CA LYS A 15 24.76 17.52 -9.65
C LYS A 15 24.58 17.31 -8.14
N ARG A 16 25.67 17.34 -7.36
CA ARG A 16 25.62 17.18 -5.89
C ARG A 16 24.61 18.12 -5.21
N SER A 17 24.42 19.33 -5.76
CA SER A 17 23.40 20.28 -5.29
C SER A 17 21.98 19.73 -5.40
N PHE A 18 21.63 19.04 -6.49
CA PHE A 18 20.31 18.44 -6.68
C PHE A 18 20.06 17.28 -5.70
N GLN A 19 21.08 16.44 -5.48
CA GLN A 19 21.00 15.34 -4.51
C GLN A 19 20.84 15.85 -3.07
N LEU A 20 21.52 16.93 -2.70
CA LEU A 20 21.39 17.56 -1.39
C LEU A 20 19.99 18.15 -1.19
N THR A 21 19.42 18.83 -2.18
CA THR A 21 18.04 19.33 -2.12
C THR A 21 17.04 18.18 -1.94
N ASN A 22 17.18 17.09 -2.70
CA ASN A 22 16.31 15.93 -2.55
C ASN A 22 16.44 15.27 -1.17
N ALA A 23 17.66 15.20 -0.63
CA ALA A 23 17.90 14.67 0.72
C ALA A 23 17.25 15.56 1.79
N LEU A 24 17.33 16.90 1.64
CA LEU A 24 16.66 17.84 2.54
C LEU A 24 15.14 17.73 2.47
N ILE A 25 14.56 17.62 1.27
CA ILE A 25 13.11 17.45 1.11
C ILE A 25 12.66 16.11 1.70
N ALA A 26 13.35 15.01 1.38
CA ALA A 26 13.01 13.69 1.90
C ALA A 26 13.14 13.65 3.44
N GLY A 27 14.21 14.23 3.99
CA GLY A 27 14.39 14.38 5.43
C GLY A 27 13.28 15.21 6.07
N GLY A 28 12.91 16.34 5.47
CA GLY A 28 11.84 17.20 5.93
C GLY A 28 10.47 16.51 5.95
N VAL A 29 10.14 15.76 4.89
CA VAL A 29 8.88 14.98 4.82
C VAL A 29 8.88 13.84 5.82
N GLY A 30 9.99 13.09 5.96
CA GLY A 30 10.08 12.03 6.95
C GLY A 30 9.89 12.56 8.37
N LEU A 31 10.56 13.66 8.69
CA LEU A 31 10.51 14.28 10.01
C LEU A 31 9.13 14.87 10.32
N SER A 32 8.46 15.48 9.34
CA SER A 32 7.09 16.00 9.52
C SER A 32 6.09 14.88 9.81
N VAL A 33 6.15 13.77 9.08
CA VAL A 33 5.30 12.60 9.32
C VAL A 33 5.53 12.01 10.72
N ILE A 34 6.79 11.90 11.15
CA ILE A 34 7.13 11.42 12.50
C ILE A 34 6.55 12.35 13.57
N ILE A 35 6.76 13.67 13.47
CA ILE A 35 6.25 14.63 14.45
C ILE A 35 4.73 14.57 14.53
N ILE A 36 4.04 14.58 13.39
CA ILE A 36 2.57 14.48 13.34
C ILE A 36 2.10 13.17 13.98
N GLY A 37 2.76 12.05 13.68
CA GLY A 37 2.45 10.75 14.26
C GLY A 37 2.63 10.71 15.79
N LEU A 38 3.71 11.30 16.31
CA LEU A 38 3.96 11.37 17.75
C LEU A 38 2.92 12.24 18.48
N ILE A 39 2.56 13.39 17.89
CA ILE A 39 1.53 14.26 18.45
C ILE A 39 0.17 13.55 18.47
N ALA A 40 -0.20 12.88 17.36
CA ALA A 40 -1.45 12.14 17.26
C ALA A 40 -1.52 10.98 18.26
N TYR A 41 -0.41 10.27 18.46
CA TYR A 41 -0.32 9.17 19.43
C TYR A 41 -0.46 9.67 20.88
N GLY A 42 0.18 10.79 21.22
CA GLY A 42 0.12 11.38 22.56
C GLY A 42 -1.26 11.93 22.94
N ASN A 43 -2.08 12.34 21.96
CA ASN A 43 -3.40 12.96 22.18
C ASN A 43 -4.57 11.97 22.02
N ARG A 44 -4.41 10.70 22.39
CA ARG A 44 -5.50 9.71 22.28
C ARG A 44 -6.53 9.90 23.39
N HIS A 45 -7.57 10.70 23.12
CA HIS A 45 -8.62 11.04 24.09
C HIS A 45 -9.69 9.97 24.31
N PHE A 46 -9.89 9.04 23.36
CA PHE A 46 -10.93 8.02 23.44
C PHE A 46 -10.35 6.61 23.68
N GLU A 47 -11.11 5.79 24.40
CA GLU A 47 -10.79 4.36 24.54
C GLU A 47 -10.90 3.63 23.20
N SER A 48 -10.13 2.55 23.05
CA SER A 48 -10.14 1.76 21.82
C SER A 48 -11.43 0.95 21.69
N ILE A 49 -12.04 0.96 20.50
CA ILE A 49 -13.09 0.02 20.09
C ILE A 49 -12.61 -1.45 20.09
N SER A 50 -11.32 -1.71 20.30
CA SER A 50 -10.78 -3.07 20.44
C SER A 50 -11.46 -3.89 21.53
N LYS A 51 -11.94 -3.25 22.62
CA LYS A 51 -12.66 -3.96 23.70
C LYS A 51 -13.93 -4.65 23.17
N PHE A 52 -14.71 -3.94 22.33
CA PHE A 52 -15.91 -4.49 21.68
C PHE A 52 -15.59 -5.75 20.84
N TYR A 53 -14.52 -5.69 20.04
CA TYR A 53 -14.12 -6.85 19.24
C TYR A 53 -13.61 -8.01 20.10
N GLN A 54 -12.88 -7.76 21.18
CA GLN A 54 -12.41 -8.81 22.08
C GLN A 54 -13.56 -9.59 22.72
N GLU A 55 -14.63 -8.91 23.10
CA GLU A 55 -15.78 -9.52 23.76
C GLU A 55 -16.71 -10.25 22.76
N HIS A 56 -16.85 -9.74 21.53
CA HIS A 56 -17.87 -10.25 20.59
C HIS A 56 -17.36 -11.09 19.42
N VAL A 57 -16.05 -11.19 19.20
CA VAL A 57 -15.48 -11.94 18.06
C VAL A 57 -15.78 -13.44 18.13
N TYR A 58 -15.79 -14.02 19.32
CA TYR A 58 -16.13 -15.44 19.47
C TYR A 58 -17.65 -15.66 19.38
N ASP A 59 -18.44 -14.82 20.04
CA ASP A 59 -19.89 -15.02 20.14
C ASP A 59 -20.63 -14.72 18.83
N LEU A 60 -20.23 -13.68 18.10
CA LEU A 60 -20.91 -13.27 16.86
C LEU A 60 -20.39 -14.01 15.62
N ALA A 61 -19.09 -14.31 15.57
CA ALA A 61 -18.43 -14.82 14.36
C ALA A 61 -17.75 -16.18 14.54
N HIS A 62 -17.82 -16.77 15.75
CA HIS A 62 -17.29 -18.12 16.08
C HIS A 62 -15.81 -18.35 15.74
N GLY A 63 -15.03 -17.28 15.58
CA GLY A 63 -13.64 -17.35 15.16
C GLY A 63 -12.67 -17.21 16.33
N LYS A 64 -11.61 -18.04 16.33
CA LYS A 64 -10.54 -17.98 17.33
C LYS A 64 -9.46 -16.94 17.01
N ASN A 65 -9.35 -16.55 15.73
CA ASN A 65 -8.39 -15.54 15.28
C ASN A 65 -9.10 -14.21 15.06
N MET A 66 -8.97 -13.31 16.03
CA MET A 66 -9.61 -11.99 16.04
C MET A 66 -9.30 -11.16 14.79
N VAL A 67 -8.06 -11.21 14.29
CA VAL A 67 -7.67 -10.41 13.11
C VAL A 67 -8.40 -10.90 11.87
N ASN A 68 -8.42 -12.21 11.63
CA ASN A 68 -9.11 -12.79 10.47
C ASN A 68 -10.62 -12.52 10.53
N VAL A 69 -11.23 -12.66 11.71
CA VAL A 69 -12.64 -12.37 11.91
C VAL A 69 -12.96 -10.91 11.59
N ILE A 70 -12.14 -9.97 12.06
CA ILE A 70 -12.34 -8.56 11.73
C ILE A 70 -12.23 -8.32 10.22
N LEU A 71 -11.21 -8.88 9.56
CA LEU A 71 -11.00 -8.67 8.12
C LEU A 71 -12.09 -9.28 7.25
N VAL A 72 -12.63 -10.45 7.62
CA VAL A 72 -13.56 -11.21 6.77
C VAL A 72 -15.03 -10.93 7.12
N ASP A 73 -15.34 -10.67 8.39
CA ASP A 73 -16.72 -10.49 8.87
C ASP A 73 -17.01 -9.00 9.13
N PHE A 74 -16.52 -8.44 10.24
CA PHE A 74 -16.82 -7.07 10.66
C PHE A 74 -16.40 -5.99 9.64
N ARG A 75 -15.31 -6.22 8.92
CA ARG A 75 -14.77 -5.35 7.87
C ARG A 75 -14.57 -6.09 6.55
N GLY A 76 -15.40 -7.11 6.29
CA GLY A 76 -15.36 -7.92 5.07
C GLY A 76 -15.39 -7.09 3.79
N MET A 77 -16.15 -5.99 3.78
CA MET A 77 -16.26 -5.08 2.63
C MET A 77 -14.92 -4.44 2.23
N ASP A 78 -14.08 -4.05 3.19
CA ASP A 78 -12.77 -3.45 2.88
C ASP A 78 -11.87 -4.47 2.16
N THR A 79 -11.88 -5.73 2.63
CA THR A 79 -11.09 -6.84 2.07
C THR A 79 -11.61 -7.30 0.69
N LEU A 80 -12.93 -7.24 0.47
CA LEU A 80 -13.54 -7.49 -0.83
C LEU A 80 -13.05 -6.46 -1.87
N PHE A 81 -12.97 -5.18 -1.50
CA PHE A 81 -12.45 -4.16 -2.40
C PHE A 81 -10.93 -4.23 -2.58
N GLU A 82 -10.18 -4.63 -1.55
CA GLU A 82 -8.74 -4.90 -1.69
C GLU A 82 -8.47 -5.98 -2.75
N SER A 83 -9.18 -7.10 -2.67
CA SER A 83 -9.10 -8.18 -3.68
C SER A 83 -9.59 -7.73 -5.05
N SER A 84 -10.61 -6.87 -5.11
CA SER A 84 -11.11 -6.29 -6.37
C SER A 84 -10.05 -5.41 -7.04
N VAL A 85 -9.35 -4.56 -6.28
CA VAL A 85 -8.24 -3.72 -6.78
C VAL A 85 -7.11 -4.60 -7.32
N LEU A 86 -6.73 -5.66 -6.60
CA LEU A 86 -5.73 -6.62 -7.08
C LEU A 86 -6.16 -7.30 -8.38
N GLY A 87 -7.44 -7.68 -8.49
CA GLY A 87 -8.02 -8.26 -9.71
C GLY A 87 -7.97 -7.28 -10.90
N ILE A 88 -8.35 -6.02 -10.69
CA ILE A 88 -8.28 -4.97 -11.70
C ILE A 88 -6.82 -4.71 -12.13
N ALA A 89 -5.89 -4.65 -11.18
CA ALA A 89 -4.46 -4.47 -11.48
C ALA A 89 -3.92 -5.64 -12.34
N GLY A 90 -4.28 -6.88 -12.00
CA GLY A 90 -3.93 -8.06 -12.79
C GLY A 90 -4.49 -8.01 -14.21
N LEU A 91 -5.78 -7.67 -14.35
CA LEU A 91 -6.42 -7.51 -15.66
C LEU A 91 -5.79 -6.37 -16.48
N ALA A 92 -5.43 -5.26 -15.85
CA ALA A 92 -4.77 -4.13 -16.49
C ALA A 92 -3.39 -4.53 -17.04
N VAL A 93 -2.58 -5.25 -16.27
CA VAL A 93 -1.28 -5.77 -16.72
C VAL A 93 -1.46 -6.75 -17.89
N TYR A 94 -2.39 -7.70 -17.79
CA TYR A 94 -2.68 -8.64 -18.88
C TYR A 94 -3.10 -7.93 -20.18
N THR A 95 -4.00 -6.95 -20.06
CA THR A 95 -4.51 -6.17 -21.18
C THR A 95 -3.39 -5.35 -21.84
N MET A 96 -2.52 -4.71 -21.05
CA MET A 96 -1.37 -3.96 -21.54
C MET A 96 -0.42 -4.85 -22.36
N ILE A 97 -0.12 -6.06 -21.89
CA ILE A 97 0.75 -7.01 -22.58
C ILE A 97 0.11 -7.49 -23.89
N LYS A 98 -1.18 -7.87 -23.86
CA LYS A 98 -1.89 -8.43 -25.01
C LYS A 98 -2.10 -7.39 -26.12
N LEU A 99 -2.51 -6.17 -25.76
CA LEU A 99 -2.70 -5.08 -26.73
C LEU A 99 -1.38 -4.69 -27.39
N ARG A 100 -0.28 -4.64 -26.63
CA ARG A 100 1.07 -4.38 -27.19
C ARG A 100 1.50 -5.43 -28.20
N LYS A 101 1.27 -6.73 -27.91
CA LYS A 101 1.59 -7.84 -28.83
C LYS A 101 0.79 -7.76 -30.13
N LYS A 102 -0.51 -7.43 -30.06
CA LYS A 102 -1.37 -7.28 -31.24
C LYS A 102 -0.87 -6.15 -32.16
N ARG A 103 -0.45 -5.01 -31.59
CA ARG A 103 0.06 -3.86 -32.36
C ARG A 103 1.36 -4.16 -33.10
N GLN A 104 2.24 -5.01 -32.54
CA GLN A 104 3.49 -5.43 -33.20
C GLN A 104 3.28 -6.43 -34.34
N THR A 105 2.16 -7.15 -34.37
CA THR A 105 1.89 -8.18 -35.40
C THR A 105 1.14 -7.60 -36.61
N GLN A 106 0.59 -6.38 -36.50
CA GLN A 106 -0.20 -5.71 -37.54
C GLN A 106 0.50 -4.49 -38.17
N GLY A 107 1.76 -4.24 -37.80
CA GLY A 107 2.62 -3.21 -38.37
C GLY A 107 3.78 -3.82 -39.14
#